data_AF-A0A8C1FK26-F1
#
_entry.id   AF-A0A8C1FK26-F1
#
_cell.length_a   1.000
_cell.length_b   1.000
_cell.length_c   1.000
_cell.angle_alpha   90.00
_cell.angle_beta   90.00
_cell.angle_gamma   90.00
#
_symmetry.space_group_name_H-M   'P 1'
#
loop_
_entity.id
_entity.type
_entity.pdbx_description
1 polymer ?
#
loop_
_entity_poly.entity_id
_entity_poly.type
_entity_poly.pdbx_seq_one_letter_code
_entity_poly.pdbx_strand_id
1 'polypeptide(L)'
;MAESNQNTVEEGEDENTEDSNLQLELSAFRAKWMSELQPSSGGKKSVPKTAELKRRQEIANEEKARELFLKAVEEEQNGAVYEAIKYYKSAMHLVPDIEFKINYSRSPDPDRDNEKDREIDDLLTYFQQQLTLGDGTMKLCEPDTDTTQVHISALPFEVLMYIFRWVVSCDLDLRALEQLSLVCRGFYICARDPEIWRSACLRVWGRNCTKMLPFSSWREMFLERPRVRFDGVYISKTSYIRQGEESLDGFYRAWHQVEYYRYLRFFPDGQVMMLTTPEDPLVTVPRLRSKNSRVDSIMFGHYRLSQDTDNQTKVYVVVSKRKEEVGFEGICLLTTGTPK
;
A
#
# COMPACT_ATOMS: atom_id res chain seq x y z
N MET A 1 45.21 -51.39 33.28
CA MET A 1 44.88 -51.58 31.85
C MET A 1 43.66 -50.73 31.58
N ALA A 2 43.86 -49.67 30.79
CA ALA A 2 42.82 -48.72 30.40
C ALA A 2 42.09 -49.27 29.17
N GLU A 3 40.76 -49.28 29.21
CA GLU A 3 39.93 -49.54 28.03
C GLU A 3 39.23 -48.24 27.62
N SER A 4 39.39 -47.93 26.34
CA SER A 4 39.10 -46.67 25.70
C SER A 4 37.73 -46.72 25.02
N ASN A 5 36.98 -45.62 25.12
CA ASN A 5 35.83 -45.30 24.27
C ASN A 5 36.20 -45.36 22.78
N GLN A 6 35.32 -45.95 21.96
CA GLN A 6 35.25 -45.72 20.51
C GLN A 6 33.87 -45.18 20.15
N ASN A 7 33.80 -43.87 19.93
CA ASN A 7 32.85 -43.21 19.05
C ASN A 7 33.64 -42.83 17.80
N THR A 8 33.17 -43.21 16.61
CA THR A 8 33.70 -42.70 15.34
C THR A 8 32.58 -42.04 14.58
N VAL A 9 32.78 -40.74 14.31
CA VAL A 9 31.93 -39.82 13.56
C VAL A 9 32.50 -39.74 12.15
N GLU A 10 31.69 -39.95 11.12
CA GLU A 10 32.01 -39.65 9.71
C GLU A 10 31.11 -38.50 9.25
N GLU A 11 31.64 -37.27 9.10
CA GLU A 11 31.02 -36.20 8.28
C GLU A 11 32.09 -35.21 7.77
N GLY A 12 32.04 -34.91 6.46
CA GLY A 12 32.30 -33.56 5.92
C GLY A 12 33.62 -33.29 5.17
N GLU A 13 33.71 -33.60 3.87
CA GLU A 13 34.79 -33.08 3.00
C GLU A 13 34.33 -32.43 1.66
N ASP A 14 33.03 -32.31 1.35
CA ASP A 14 32.59 -31.88 -0.01
C ASP A 14 32.25 -30.38 -0.21
N GLU A 15 32.20 -29.53 0.84
CA GLU A 15 31.77 -28.12 0.64
C GLU A 15 32.89 -27.15 0.19
N ASN A 16 34.18 -27.51 0.33
CA ASN A 16 35.29 -26.59 0.03
C ASN A 16 35.66 -26.48 -1.46
N THR A 17 35.22 -27.42 -2.29
CA THR A 17 35.64 -27.52 -3.70
C THR A 17 34.80 -26.63 -4.63
N GLU A 18 33.54 -26.38 -4.30
CA GLU A 18 32.67 -25.51 -5.11
C GLU A 18 33.02 -24.03 -4.96
N ASP A 19 33.31 -23.58 -3.73
CA ASP A 19 33.70 -22.19 -3.45
C ASP A 19 35.03 -21.80 -4.11
N SER A 20 35.97 -22.74 -4.18
CA SER A 20 37.27 -22.51 -4.82
C SER A 20 37.15 -22.45 -6.35
N ASN A 21 36.19 -23.16 -6.94
CA ASN A 21 35.91 -23.09 -8.37
C ASN A 21 35.22 -21.76 -8.76
N LEU A 22 34.24 -21.31 -7.97
CA LEU A 22 33.56 -20.02 -8.18
C LEU A 22 34.53 -18.83 -8.13
N GLN A 23 35.49 -18.88 -7.19
CA GLN A 23 36.49 -17.82 -7.05
C GLN A 23 37.43 -17.75 -8.27
N LEU A 24 37.72 -18.89 -8.90
CA LEU A 24 38.52 -18.99 -10.11
C LEU A 24 37.79 -18.38 -11.32
N GLU A 25 36.50 -18.69 -11.49
CA GLU A 25 35.67 -18.09 -12.55
C GLU A 25 35.53 -16.57 -12.41
N LEU A 26 35.30 -16.08 -11.19
CA LEU A 26 35.21 -14.64 -10.92
C LEU A 26 36.54 -13.91 -11.21
N SER A 27 37.67 -14.56 -10.94
CA SER A 27 38.99 -14.00 -11.23
C SER A 27 39.26 -13.90 -12.73
N ALA A 28 38.88 -14.92 -13.50
CA ALA A 28 38.99 -14.94 -14.95
C ALA A 28 38.09 -13.88 -15.59
N PHE A 29 36.86 -13.74 -15.09
CA PHE A 29 35.94 -12.70 -15.54
C PHE A 29 36.49 -11.29 -15.30
N ARG A 30 37.01 -11.01 -14.10
CA ARG A 30 37.60 -9.70 -13.76
C ARG A 30 38.82 -9.37 -14.62
N ALA A 31 39.66 -10.36 -14.92
CA ALA A 31 40.83 -10.18 -15.79
C ALA A 31 40.40 -9.85 -17.24
N LYS A 32 39.40 -10.56 -17.77
CA LYS A 32 38.86 -10.29 -19.11
C LYS A 32 38.22 -8.91 -19.20
N TRP A 33 37.43 -8.53 -18.19
CA TRP A 33 36.78 -7.24 -18.15
C TRP A 33 37.78 -6.08 -18.05
N MET A 34 38.83 -6.21 -17.22
CA MET A 34 39.90 -5.20 -17.16
C MET A 34 40.71 -5.10 -18.46
N SER A 35 40.84 -6.19 -19.22
CA SER A 35 41.45 -6.19 -20.56
C SER A 35 40.62 -5.42 -21.59
N GLU A 36 39.29 -5.44 -21.48
CA GLU A 36 38.38 -4.72 -22.39
C GLU A 36 38.33 -3.22 -22.07
N LEU A 37 38.55 -2.85 -20.80
CA LEU A 37 38.56 -1.46 -20.33
C LEU A 37 39.88 -0.72 -20.57
N GLN A 38 40.98 -1.42 -20.87
CA GLN A 38 42.23 -0.76 -21.23
C GLN A 38 42.08 -0.15 -22.63
N PRO A 39 42.12 1.20 -22.78
CA PRO A 39 42.07 1.82 -24.10
C PRO A 39 43.32 1.39 -24.86
N SER A 40 43.14 0.60 -25.92
CA SER A 40 44.25 0.08 -26.73
C SER A 40 45.11 1.26 -27.22
N SER A 41 46.30 1.37 -26.68
CA SER A 41 47.30 2.34 -27.09
C SER A 41 47.71 2.04 -28.54
N GLY A 42 47.39 2.97 -29.43
CA GLY A 42 48.09 3.25 -30.68
C GLY A 42 48.44 2.06 -31.58
N GLY A 43 47.48 1.59 -32.37
CA GLY A 43 47.75 0.72 -33.52
C GLY A 43 46.86 1.07 -34.70
N LYS A 44 47.38 1.88 -35.66
CA LYS A 44 46.73 2.16 -36.94
C LYS A 44 46.56 0.85 -37.72
N LYS A 45 45.42 0.18 -37.60
CA LYS A 45 44.94 -0.81 -38.57
C LYS A 45 44.08 -0.09 -39.59
N SER A 46 44.50 -0.10 -40.84
CA SER A 46 43.73 0.39 -41.98
C SER A 46 42.39 -0.35 -42.05
N VAL A 47 41.31 0.36 -41.76
CA VAL A 47 39.95 -0.15 -41.95
C VAL A 47 39.77 -0.45 -43.45
N PRO A 48 39.29 -1.64 -43.86
CA PRO A 48 39.09 -1.94 -45.27
C PRO A 48 38.10 -0.94 -45.88
N LYS A 49 38.42 -0.36 -47.04
CA LYS A 49 37.61 0.68 -47.73
C LYS A 49 36.11 0.35 -47.84
N THR A 50 35.77 -0.94 -47.90
CA THR A 50 34.40 -1.45 -47.93
C THR A 50 33.62 -1.21 -46.62
N ALA A 51 34.27 -1.28 -45.47
CA ALA A 51 33.65 -1.03 -44.17
C ALA A 51 33.42 0.47 -43.94
N GLU A 52 34.29 1.34 -44.45
CA GLU A 52 34.08 2.79 -44.40
C GLU A 52 32.91 3.23 -45.29
N LEU A 53 32.76 2.61 -46.47
CA LEU A 53 31.61 2.83 -47.37
C LEU A 53 30.28 2.39 -46.75
N LYS A 54 30.24 1.22 -46.11
CA LYS A 54 29.04 0.76 -45.38
C LYS A 54 28.67 1.69 -44.24
N ARG A 55 29.67 2.14 -43.46
CA ARG A 55 29.43 3.08 -42.35
C ARG A 55 28.91 4.42 -42.83
N ARG A 56 29.42 4.95 -43.95
CA ARG A 56 28.88 6.17 -44.58
C ARG A 56 27.44 5.98 -45.06
N GLN A 57 27.13 4.80 -45.60
CA GLN A 57 25.78 4.48 -46.04
C GLN A 57 24.81 4.35 -44.86
N GLU A 58 25.24 3.74 -43.75
CA GLU A 58 24.47 3.64 -42.51
C GLU A 58 24.18 5.01 -41.91
N ILE A 59 25.19 5.90 -41.85
CA ILE A 59 25.01 7.29 -41.39
C ILE A 59 24.06 8.05 -42.31
N ALA A 60 24.20 7.93 -43.63
CA ALA A 60 23.31 8.59 -44.59
C ALA A 60 21.86 8.05 -44.52
N ASN A 61 21.68 6.76 -44.20
CA ASN A 61 20.36 6.18 -43.99
C ASN A 61 19.74 6.66 -42.66
N GLU A 62 20.56 6.84 -41.62
CA GLU A 62 20.15 7.36 -40.32
C GLU A 62 19.73 8.83 -40.38
N GLU A 63 20.47 9.66 -41.12
CA GLU A 63 20.10 11.05 -41.38
C GLU A 63 18.77 11.16 -42.13
N LYS A 64 18.58 10.36 -43.19
CA LYS A 64 17.31 10.33 -43.94
C LYS A 64 16.14 9.81 -43.11
N ALA A 65 16.36 8.78 -42.29
CA ALA A 65 15.34 8.27 -41.38
C ALA A 65 14.93 9.35 -40.36
N ARG A 66 15.89 10.14 -39.88
CA ARG A 66 15.64 11.25 -38.95
C ARG A 66 14.84 12.38 -39.57
N GLU A 67 15.16 12.78 -40.80
CA GLU A 67 14.37 13.80 -41.52
C GLU A 67 12.92 13.35 -41.74
N LEU A 68 12.71 12.10 -42.15
CA LEU A 68 11.37 11.54 -42.34
C LEU A 68 10.59 11.45 -41.02
N PHE A 69 11.26 11.10 -39.92
CA PHE A 69 10.62 11.04 -38.61
C PHE A 69 10.21 12.43 -38.09
N LEU A 70 11.07 13.45 -38.24
CA LEU A 70 10.72 14.83 -37.86
C LEU A 70 9.58 15.39 -38.69
N LYS A 71 9.53 15.05 -39.99
CA LYS A 71 8.41 15.43 -40.85
C LYS A 71 7.10 14.75 -40.43
N ALA A 72 7.16 13.48 -40.01
CA ALA A 72 6.00 12.77 -39.50
C ALA A 72 5.42 13.44 -38.24
N VAL A 73 6.30 13.89 -37.33
CA VAL A 73 5.94 14.64 -36.12
C VAL A 73 5.23 15.95 -36.45
N GLU A 74 5.73 16.71 -37.42
CA GLU A 74 5.13 17.98 -37.85
C GLU A 74 3.72 17.76 -38.39
N GLU A 75 3.52 16.73 -39.22
CA GLU A 75 2.19 16.36 -39.75
C GLU A 75 1.24 15.86 -38.64
N GLU A 76 1.77 15.19 -37.62
CA GLU A 76 1.00 14.79 -36.43
C GLU A 76 0.54 16.01 -35.62
N GLN A 77 1.41 17.00 -35.41
CA GLN A 77 1.08 18.27 -34.76
C GLN A 77 0.05 19.08 -35.56
N ASN A 78 0.13 19.04 -36.89
CA ASN A 78 -0.84 19.65 -37.79
C ASN A 78 -2.17 18.87 -37.90
N GLY A 79 -2.29 17.72 -37.23
CA GLY A 79 -3.50 16.88 -37.21
C GLY A 79 -3.70 15.99 -38.44
N ALA A 80 -2.73 15.93 -39.35
CA ALA A 80 -2.75 15.12 -40.57
C ALA A 80 -2.22 13.69 -40.32
N VAL A 81 -2.85 12.98 -39.38
CA VAL A 81 -2.39 11.68 -38.84
C VAL A 81 -2.17 10.61 -39.93
N TYR A 82 -2.99 10.59 -40.98
CA TYR A 82 -2.86 9.62 -42.07
C TYR A 82 -1.59 9.82 -42.92
N GLU A 83 -1.17 11.06 -43.14
CA GLU A 83 0.08 11.37 -43.84
C GLU A 83 1.28 11.13 -42.92
N ALA A 84 1.17 11.48 -41.63
CA ALA A 84 2.19 11.20 -40.62
C ALA A 84 2.56 9.70 -40.55
N ILE A 85 1.56 8.79 -40.57
CA ILE A 85 1.80 7.34 -40.55
C ILE A 85 2.64 6.87 -41.74
N LYS A 86 2.49 7.48 -42.94
CA LYS A 86 3.31 7.11 -44.11
C LYS A 86 4.78 7.44 -43.85
N TYR A 87 5.05 8.62 -43.32
CA TYR A 87 6.40 9.07 -43.01
C TYR A 87 7.05 8.28 -41.88
N TYR A 88 6.31 7.94 -40.82
CA TYR A 88 6.81 7.04 -39.76
C TYR A 88 7.18 5.66 -40.29
N LYS A 89 6.32 5.04 -41.11
CA LYS A 89 6.62 3.74 -41.73
C LYS A 89 7.85 3.79 -42.61
N SER A 90 8.02 4.87 -43.39
CA SER A 90 9.22 5.06 -44.22
C SER A 90 10.49 5.24 -43.39
N ALA A 91 10.43 5.97 -42.27
CA ALA A 91 11.56 6.15 -41.36
C ALA A 91 11.98 4.82 -40.70
N MET A 92 11.02 4.05 -40.18
CA MET A 92 11.27 2.73 -39.57
C MET A 92 11.80 1.69 -40.55
N HIS A 93 11.45 1.80 -41.84
CA HIS A 93 11.97 0.90 -42.87
C HIS A 93 13.46 1.12 -43.15
N LEU A 94 13.96 2.36 -42.99
CA LEU A 94 15.37 2.69 -43.17
C LEU A 94 16.21 2.34 -41.94
N VAL A 95 15.70 2.64 -40.75
CA VAL A 95 16.34 2.32 -39.47
C VAL A 95 15.27 1.79 -38.52
N PRO A 96 15.20 0.47 -38.29
CA PRO A 96 14.43 -0.09 -37.19
C PRO A 96 14.94 0.55 -35.89
N ASP A 97 14.03 0.98 -35.02
CA ASP A 97 14.32 1.63 -33.72
C ASP A 97 14.77 3.11 -33.81
N ILE A 98 14.50 3.79 -34.93
CA ILE A 98 14.75 5.25 -35.09
C ILE A 98 14.07 6.09 -34.00
N GLU A 99 12.92 5.63 -33.47
CA GLU A 99 12.16 6.27 -32.38
C GLU A 99 12.91 6.33 -31.05
N PHE A 100 13.81 5.37 -30.78
CA PHE A 100 14.63 5.35 -29.57
C PHE A 100 15.92 6.14 -29.74
N LYS A 101 16.40 6.25 -30.98
CA LYS A 101 17.63 7.00 -31.32
C LYS A 101 17.39 8.51 -31.37
N ILE A 102 16.24 8.91 -31.89
CA ILE A 102 15.80 10.30 -31.82
C ILE A 102 15.18 10.43 -30.44
N ASN A 103 15.84 11.16 -29.55
CA ASN A 103 15.31 11.48 -28.23
C ASN A 103 14.11 12.43 -28.43
N TYR A 104 12.98 11.88 -28.88
CA TYR A 104 11.76 12.60 -29.15
C TYR A 104 11.03 12.79 -27.82
N SER A 105 11.49 13.78 -27.07
CA SER A 105 10.70 14.36 -26.00
C SER A 105 9.56 15.11 -26.69
N ARG A 106 8.34 14.56 -26.64
CA ARG A 106 7.12 15.30 -26.95
C ARG A 106 7.21 16.63 -26.21
N SER A 107 7.42 17.73 -26.94
CA SER A 107 7.46 19.06 -26.33
C SER A 107 6.13 19.25 -25.58
N PRO A 108 6.16 19.53 -24.26
CA PRO A 108 4.96 19.88 -23.53
C PRO A 108 4.27 21.05 -24.22
N ASP A 109 2.94 21.04 -24.22
CA ASP A 109 2.12 22.15 -24.71
C ASP A 109 2.69 23.50 -24.21
N PRO A 110 2.96 24.48 -25.10
CA PRO A 110 3.53 25.77 -24.69
C PRO A 110 2.57 26.62 -23.83
N ASP A 111 1.34 26.15 -23.58
CA ASP A 111 0.35 26.79 -22.71
C ASP A 111 0.32 26.23 -21.28
N ARG A 112 1.23 25.34 -20.87
CA ARG A 112 1.27 24.82 -19.49
C ARG A 112 2.46 25.25 -18.63
N ASP A 113 3.53 25.79 -19.20
CA ASP A 113 4.80 25.97 -18.46
C ASP A 113 5.14 27.43 -18.10
N ASN A 114 4.15 28.20 -17.64
CA ASN A 114 4.40 29.55 -17.09
C ASN A 114 3.87 29.80 -15.68
N GLU A 115 3.55 28.76 -14.92
CA GLU A 115 3.55 28.83 -13.46
C GLU A 115 4.56 27.82 -12.93
N LYS A 116 5.70 28.35 -12.47
CA LYS A 116 6.77 27.66 -11.75
C LYS A 116 6.29 26.33 -11.14
N ASP A 117 6.72 25.22 -11.73
CA ASP A 117 6.84 23.91 -11.06
C ASP A 117 7.88 24.03 -9.94
N ARG A 118 7.56 24.82 -8.91
CA ARG A 118 8.10 24.57 -7.59
C ARG A 118 7.41 23.30 -7.17
N GLU A 119 8.15 22.20 -7.15
CA GLU A 119 7.72 20.96 -6.54
C GLU A 119 7.11 21.31 -5.17
N ILE A 120 5.78 21.22 -5.07
CA ILE A 120 5.07 21.56 -3.84
C ILE A 120 5.22 20.36 -2.92
N ASP A 121 6.39 20.25 -2.28
CA ASP A 121 6.72 19.14 -1.38
C ASP A 121 5.78 19.08 -0.17
N ASP A 122 5.31 20.25 0.27
CA ASP A 122 4.40 20.37 1.42
C ASP A 122 3.13 21.15 1.08
N LEU A 123 2.11 20.41 0.64
CA LEU A 123 0.77 20.92 0.39
C LEU A 123 0.12 21.58 1.61
N LEU A 124 0.42 21.12 2.84
CA LEU A 124 -0.16 21.70 4.05
C LEU A 124 0.36 23.12 4.24
N THR A 125 1.67 23.28 4.22
CA THR A 125 2.33 24.59 4.34
C THR A 125 1.93 25.52 3.19
N TYR A 126 1.85 24.98 1.96
CA TYR A 126 1.42 25.76 0.80
C TYR A 126 -0.01 26.30 0.95
N PHE A 127 -0.98 25.46 1.32
CA PHE A 127 -2.36 25.91 1.51
C PHE A 127 -2.52 26.87 2.69
N GLN A 128 -1.77 26.67 3.78
CA GLN A 128 -1.75 27.60 4.92
C GLN A 128 -1.25 28.98 4.52
N GLN A 129 -0.18 29.06 3.72
CA GLN A 129 0.34 30.32 3.19
C GLN A 129 -0.67 31.02 2.28
N GLN A 130 -1.33 30.27 1.40
CA GLN A 130 -2.33 30.82 0.48
C GLN A 130 -3.56 31.40 1.23
N LEU A 131 -4.01 30.73 2.29
CA LEU A 131 -5.10 31.23 3.14
C LEU A 131 -4.72 32.44 3.99
N THR A 132 -3.44 32.60 4.32
CA THR A 132 -2.94 33.75 5.09
C THR A 132 -2.78 35.00 4.20
N LEU A 133 -2.50 34.80 2.91
CA LEU A 133 -2.36 35.87 1.92
C LEU A 133 -3.69 36.36 1.34
N GLY A 134 -4.76 35.55 1.45
CA GLY A 134 -6.11 35.89 1.02
C GLY A 134 -6.85 36.76 2.05
N ASP A 135 -6.92 38.06 1.75
CA ASP A 135 -7.89 39.07 2.22
C ASP A 135 -8.61 38.79 3.56
N GLY A 136 -7.90 38.95 4.69
CA GLY A 136 -8.39 39.29 6.05
C GLY A 136 -9.42 38.38 6.75
N THR A 137 -10.13 37.53 6.03
CA THR A 137 -11.17 36.62 6.50
C THR A 137 -10.81 35.24 5.98
N MET A 138 -10.40 34.35 6.89
CA MET A 138 -10.03 32.97 6.53
C MET A 138 -11.29 32.24 6.03
N LYS A 139 -11.54 32.27 4.72
CA LYS A 139 -12.64 31.52 4.11
C LYS A 139 -12.18 30.10 3.87
N LEU A 140 -12.64 29.22 4.75
CA LEU A 140 -12.20 27.83 4.76
C LEU A 140 -12.75 27.02 3.57
N CYS A 141 -13.94 27.39 3.10
CA CYS A 141 -14.63 26.75 1.99
C CYS A 141 -15.50 27.81 1.31
N GLU A 142 -15.57 27.76 -0.01
CA GLU A 142 -16.41 28.65 -0.81
C GLU A 142 -17.31 27.79 -1.72
N PRO A 143 -18.56 28.24 -1.96
CA PRO A 143 -19.42 27.55 -2.91
C PRO A 143 -18.88 27.71 -4.32
N ASP A 144 -18.71 26.59 -5.03
CA ASP A 144 -18.29 26.57 -6.44
C ASP A 144 -19.45 26.96 -7.38
N THR A 145 -20.69 26.77 -6.93
CA THR A 145 -21.90 27.10 -7.68
C THR A 145 -22.87 27.92 -6.85
N ASP A 146 -23.62 28.79 -7.53
CA ASP A 146 -24.67 29.58 -6.92
C ASP A 146 -25.78 28.66 -6.41
N THR A 147 -25.91 28.61 -5.08
CA THR A 147 -26.88 27.76 -4.39
C THR A 147 -27.84 28.61 -3.58
N THR A 148 -29.12 28.24 -3.60
CA THR A 148 -30.18 28.92 -2.81
C THR A 148 -30.24 28.43 -1.37
N GLN A 149 -29.56 27.33 -1.06
CA GLN A 149 -29.49 26.74 0.29
C GLN A 149 -28.29 27.28 1.07
N VAL A 150 -28.35 27.16 2.40
CA VAL A 150 -27.26 27.59 3.28
C VAL A 150 -26.04 26.69 3.06
N HIS A 151 -24.92 27.30 2.65
CA HIS A 151 -23.67 26.61 2.42
C HIS A 151 -22.95 26.27 3.74
N ILE A 152 -22.15 25.20 3.75
CA ILE A 152 -21.41 24.74 4.94
C ILE A 152 -20.41 25.79 5.47
N SER A 153 -19.96 26.70 4.60
CA SER A 153 -19.08 27.81 4.97
C SER A 153 -19.73 28.85 5.88
N ALA A 154 -21.05 28.83 6.05
CA ALA A 154 -21.75 29.69 7.00
C ALA A 154 -21.51 29.27 8.46
N LEU A 155 -20.97 28.07 8.70
CA LEU A 155 -20.65 27.58 10.03
C LEU A 155 -19.37 28.25 10.57
N PRO A 156 -19.35 28.66 11.85
CA PRO A 156 -18.12 29.08 12.52
C PRO A 156 -17.07 27.96 12.50
N PHE A 157 -15.79 28.36 12.51
CA PHE A 157 -14.66 27.44 12.44
C PHE A 157 -14.68 26.40 13.56
N GLU A 158 -15.08 26.79 14.78
CA GLU A 158 -15.16 25.92 15.95
C GLU A 158 -16.21 24.82 15.77
N VAL A 159 -17.34 25.15 15.14
CA VAL A 159 -18.41 24.19 14.85
C VAL A 159 -17.94 23.20 13.80
N LEU A 160 -17.25 23.69 12.77
CA LEU A 160 -16.70 22.83 11.74
C LEU A 160 -15.62 21.90 12.32
N MET A 161 -14.68 22.41 13.12
CA MET A 161 -13.71 21.60 13.86
C MET A 161 -14.38 20.54 14.74
N TYR A 162 -15.50 20.90 15.39
CA TYR A 162 -16.29 19.94 16.16
C TYR A 162 -16.84 18.82 15.28
N ILE A 163 -17.33 19.13 14.08
CA ILE A 163 -17.78 18.12 13.09
C ILE A 163 -16.62 17.23 12.67
N PHE A 164 -15.46 17.79 12.30
CA PHE A 164 -14.27 17.01 11.92
C PHE A 164 -13.82 16.06 13.02
N ARG A 165 -13.81 16.54 14.27
CA ARG A 165 -13.48 15.71 15.44
C ARG A 165 -14.55 14.64 15.68
N TRP A 166 -15.83 14.94 15.41
CA TRP A 166 -16.92 13.99 15.55
C TRP A 166 -16.82 12.83 14.55
N VAL A 167 -16.44 13.10 13.29
CA VAL A 167 -16.19 12.07 12.26
C VAL A 167 -15.20 11.00 12.74
N VAL A 168 -14.17 11.41 13.48
CA VAL A 168 -13.13 10.51 13.98
C VAL A 168 -13.50 9.86 15.32
N SER A 169 -14.42 10.44 16.09
CA SER A 169 -14.53 10.18 17.54
C SER A 169 -14.91 8.74 17.92
N CYS A 170 -16.03 8.22 17.43
CA CYS A 170 -16.57 6.94 17.92
C CYS A 170 -16.02 5.74 17.15
N ASP A 171 -15.95 5.84 15.83
CA ASP A 171 -15.59 4.73 14.94
C ASP A 171 -14.20 4.86 14.33
N LEU A 172 -13.43 5.88 14.71
CA LEU A 172 -12.09 6.15 14.17
C LEU A 172 -12.07 6.10 12.63
N ASP A 173 -13.08 6.73 12.00
CA ASP A 173 -13.28 6.70 10.56
C ASP A 173 -12.37 7.73 9.87
N LEU A 174 -11.10 7.35 9.72
CA LEU A 174 -10.11 8.15 9.03
C LEU A 174 -10.33 8.17 7.51
N ARG A 175 -11.13 7.23 6.97
CA ARG A 175 -11.48 7.24 5.56
C ARG A 175 -12.43 8.41 5.27
N ALA A 176 -13.45 8.59 6.10
CA ALA A 176 -14.34 9.75 6.01
C ALA A 176 -13.58 11.08 6.23
N LEU A 177 -12.62 11.11 7.16
CA LEU A 177 -11.76 12.28 7.37
C LEU A 177 -10.97 12.65 6.11
N GLU A 178 -10.36 11.68 5.43
CA GLU A 178 -9.62 11.93 4.19
C GLU A 178 -10.57 12.30 3.03
N GLN A 179 -11.78 11.73 2.98
CA GLN A 179 -12.79 12.16 2.00
C GLN A 179 -13.20 13.63 2.18
N LEU A 180 -13.34 14.10 3.43
CA LEU A 180 -13.54 15.52 3.71
C LEU A 180 -12.32 16.34 3.25
N SER A 181 -11.12 15.83 3.45
CA SER A 181 -9.88 16.52 3.08
C SER A 181 -9.75 16.77 1.57
N LEU A 182 -10.44 16.00 0.74
CA LEU A 182 -10.49 16.16 -0.72
C LEU A 182 -11.48 17.22 -1.21
N VAL A 183 -12.33 17.78 -0.34
CA VAL A 183 -13.39 18.73 -0.75
C VAL A 183 -12.82 20.10 -1.13
N CYS A 184 -11.97 20.68 -0.29
CA CYS A 184 -11.36 21.99 -0.56
C CYS A 184 -10.04 22.15 0.22
N ARG A 185 -9.25 23.18 -0.13
CA ARG A 185 -7.97 23.50 0.54
C ARG A 185 -8.11 23.71 2.05
N GLY A 186 -9.18 24.37 2.50
CA GLY A 186 -9.39 24.59 3.92
C GLY A 186 -9.81 23.31 4.67
N PHE A 187 -10.60 22.44 4.05
CA PHE A 187 -10.93 21.12 4.62
C PHE A 187 -9.70 20.21 4.67
N TYR A 188 -8.81 20.31 3.69
CA TYR A 188 -7.52 19.62 3.70
C TYR A 188 -6.70 19.99 4.95
N ILE A 189 -6.61 21.28 5.28
CA ILE A 189 -5.93 21.77 6.48
C ILE A 189 -6.63 21.27 7.75
N CYS A 190 -7.96 21.38 7.78
CA CYS A 190 -8.77 20.95 8.92
C CYS A 190 -8.61 19.46 9.25
N ALA A 191 -8.58 18.61 8.23
CA ALA A 191 -8.35 17.17 8.40
C ALA A 191 -6.96 16.83 8.96
N ARG A 192 -6.01 17.76 8.84
CA ARG A 192 -4.62 17.62 9.31
C ARG A 192 -4.37 18.30 10.65
N ASP A 193 -5.43 18.74 11.33
CA ASP A 193 -5.34 19.31 12.68
C ASP A 193 -4.69 18.32 13.67
N PRO A 194 -3.63 18.74 14.41
CA PRO A 194 -2.90 17.85 15.32
C PRO A 194 -3.75 17.19 16.41
N GLU A 195 -4.81 17.84 16.90
CA GLU A 195 -5.63 17.31 17.99
C GLU A 195 -6.55 16.17 17.53
N ILE A 196 -6.97 16.16 16.25
CA ILE A 196 -7.65 15.03 15.63
C ILE A 196 -6.74 13.80 15.63
N TRP A 197 -5.51 13.95 15.15
CA TRP A 197 -4.53 12.86 15.08
C TRP A 197 -4.07 12.40 16.45
N ARG A 198 -3.90 13.32 17.40
CA ARG A 198 -3.63 12.99 18.81
C ARG A 198 -4.75 12.15 19.41
N SER A 199 -6.01 12.53 19.19
CA SER A 199 -7.18 11.78 19.66
C SER A 199 -7.23 10.38 19.04
N ALA A 200 -6.90 10.27 17.75
CA ALA A 200 -6.77 9.00 17.05
C ALA A 200 -5.67 8.11 17.65
N CYS A 201 -4.48 8.66 17.92
CA CYS A 201 -3.38 7.94 18.56
C CYS A 201 -3.75 7.44 19.96
N LEU A 202 -4.37 8.29 20.78
CA LEU A 202 -4.83 7.93 22.12
C LEU A 202 -5.92 6.85 22.07
N ARG A 203 -6.74 6.81 21.03
CA ARG A 203 -7.74 5.75 20.83
C ARG A 203 -7.09 4.41 20.49
N VAL A 204 -6.09 4.40 19.61
CA VAL A 204 -5.42 3.17 19.16
C VAL A 204 -4.53 2.59 20.26
N TRP A 205 -3.63 3.41 20.81
CA TRP A 205 -2.57 2.95 21.72
C TRP A 205 -2.87 3.22 23.20
N GLY A 206 -3.99 3.86 23.50
CA GLY A 206 -4.39 4.17 24.87
C GLY A 206 -3.63 5.36 25.47
N ARG A 207 -3.89 5.62 26.76
CA ARG A 207 -3.36 6.77 27.50
C ARG A 207 -1.84 6.76 27.69
N ASN A 208 -1.19 5.61 27.49
CA ASN A 208 0.27 5.48 27.59
C ASN A 208 0.98 6.14 26.39
N CYS A 209 0.24 6.45 25.32
CA CYS A 209 0.74 7.16 24.16
C CYS A 209 0.82 8.68 24.41
N THR A 210 1.65 9.10 25.37
CA THR A 210 1.81 10.52 25.74
C THR A 210 2.92 11.22 24.97
N LYS A 211 3.87 10.47 24.41
CA LYS A 211 5.04 11.02 23.71
C LYS A 211 4.92 10.77 22.21
N MET A 212 5.25 11.80 21.44
CA MET A 212 5.30 11.77 19.98
C MET A 212 6.61 11.16 19.47
N LEU A 213 7.69 11.19 20.26
CA LEU A 213 9.00 10.69 19.87
C LEU A 213 8.97 9.18 19.56
N PRO A 214 9.65 8.71 18.50
CA PRO A 214 10.59 9.44 17.64
C PRO A 214 9.97 10.24 16.48
N PHE A 215 8.64 10.33 16.37
CA PHE A 215 7.94 10.97 15.26
C PHE A 215 7.89 12.50 15.40
N SER A 216 7.77 13.20 14.27
CA SER A 216 7.68 14.67 14.19
C SER A 216 6.23 15.19 14.30
N SER A 217 5.22 14.34 14.03
CA SER A 217 3.81 14.69 14.20
C SER A 217 2.96 13.50 14.69
N TRP A 218 1.81 13.78 15.31
CA TRP A 218 0.82 12.75 15.66
C TRP A 218 0.31 11.99 14.43
N ARG A 219 0.21 12.67 13.29
CA ARG A 219 -0.23 12.06 12.03
C ARG A 219 0.79 11.06 11.50
N GLU A 220 2.06 11.46 11.43
CA GLU A 220 3.16 10.59 11.04
C GLU A 220 3.23 9.37 11.97
N MET A 221 3.19 9.60 13.28
CA MET A 221 3.08 8.53 14.27
C MET A 221 1.91 7.59 13.98
N PHE A 222 0.74 8.13 13.62
CA PHE A 222 -0.43 7.31 13.32
C PHE A 222 -0.23 6.39 12.10
N LEU A 223 0.48 6.90 11.09
CA LEU A 223 0.71 6.23 9.81
C LEU A 223 1.84 5.20 9.88
N GLU A 224 2.93 5.53 10.55
CA GLU A 224 4.15 4.71 10.55
C GLU A 224 4.20 3.71 11.71
N ARG A 225 3.58 4.04 12.85
CA ARG A 225 3.64 3.17 14.02
C ARG A 225 2.78 1.92 13.80
N PRO A 226 3.32 0.71 14.06
CA PRO A 226 2.53 -0.53 13.97
C PRO A 226 1.28 -0.48 14.84
N ARG A 227 0.14 -0.85 14.24
CA ARG A 227 -1.17 -0.88 14.92
C ARG A 227 -2.09 -1.93 14.35
N VAL A 228 -3.11 -2.24 15.14
CA VAL A 228 -4.28 -2.97 14.66
C VAL A 228 -5.08 -2.09 13.71
N ARG A 229 -5.53 -2.69 12.61
CA ARG A 229 -6.40 -2.10 11.59
C ARG A 229 -7.85 -2.43 11.92
N PHE A 230 -8.71 -1.42 11.82
CA PHE A 230 -10.15 -1.54 12.08
C PHE A 230 -10.98 -1.51 10.79
N ASP A 231 -10.37 -1.14 9.67
CA ASP A 231 -11.02 -1.06 8.37
C ASP A 231 -11.24 -2.44 7.73
N GLY A 232 -10.49 -3.46 8.14
CA GLY A 232 -10.49 -4.79 7.53
C GLY A 232 -10.84 -5.95 8.49
N VAL A 233 -10.61 -7.16 8.01
CA VAL A 233 -10.70 -8.41 8.77
C VAL A 233 -9.37 -9.14 8.60
N TYR A 234 -8.81 -9.64 9.69
CA TYR A 234 -7.62 -10.49 9.66
C TYR A 234 -8.03 -11.93 9.38
N ILE A 235 -7.37 -12.57 8.43
CA ILE A 235 -7.72 -13.91 7.96
C ILE A 235 -6.50 -14.81 8.12
N SER A 236 -6.67 -15.90 8.86
CA SER A 236 -5.69 -16.97 8.95
C SER A 236 -6.27 -18.22 8.32
N LYS A 237 -5.64 -18.69 7.24
CA LYS A 237 -5.98 -19.97 6.58
C LYS A 237 -5.17 -21.07 7.24
N THR A 238 -5.83 -22.15 7.65
CA THR A 238 -5.20 -23.36 8.17
C THR A 238 -5.64 -24.54 7.32
N SER A 239 -4.66 -25.32 6.84
CA SER A 239 -4.91 -26.53 6.07
C SER A 239 -4.11 -27.69 6.63
N TYR A 240 -4.75 -28.84 6.84
CA TYR A 240 -4.08 -30.06 7.29
C TYR A 240 -4.69 -31.29 6.61
N ILE A 241 -3.95 -32.38 6.61
CA ILE A 241 -4.38 -33.66 6.05
C ILE A 241 -4.82 -34.54 7.22
N ARG A 242 -6.01 -35.15 7.12
CA ARG A 242 -6.50 -36.17 8.06
C ARG A 242 -6.77 -37.47 7.32
N GLN A 243 -6.63 -38.59 8.01
CA GLN A 243 -7.02 -39.89 7.48
C GLN A 243 -8.55 -39.96 7.33
N GLY A 244 -9.01 -40.58 6.24
CA GLY A 244 -10.44 -40.88 6.05
C GLY A 244 -10.89 -42.01 6.96
N GLU A 245 -12.17 -41.98 7.34
CA GLU A 245 -12.80 -43.09 8.05
C GLU A 245 -13.06 -44.24 7.06
N GLU A 246 -12.85 -45.49 7.50
CA GLU A 246 -13.14 -46.67 6.69
C GLU A 246 -14.66 -46.82 6.51
N SER A 247 -15.16 -46.38 5.35
CA SER A 247 -16.54 -46.61 4.94
C SER A 247 -16.66 -47.93 4.17
N LEU A 248 -17.69 -48.72 4.48
CA LEU A 248 -18.02 -49.94 3.74
C LEU A 248 -18.53 -49.67 2.31
N ASP A 249 -18.97 -48.44 2.05
CA ASP A 249 -19.36 -47.96 0.73
C ASP A 249 -18.09 -47.58 -0.04
N GLY A 250 -17.88 -48.15 -1.23
CA GLY A 250 -16.64 -48.11 -2.03
C GLY A 250 -16.13 -46.74 -2.52
N PHE A 251 -16.51 -45.65 -1.85
CA PHE A 251 -16.00 -44.30 -2.01
C PHE A 251 -14.93 -43.93 -0.96
N TYR A 252 -14.17 -44.91 -0.48
CA TYR A 252 -13.11 -44.68 0.51
C TYR A 252 -12.04 -43.73 -0.03
N ARG A 253 -11.84 -42.61 0.68
CA ARG A 253 -10.72 -41.68 0.46
C ARG A 253 -9.79 -41.75 1.66
N ALA A 254 -8.62 -42.37 1.48
CA ALA A 254 -7.63 -42.58 2.55
C ALA A 254 -7.14 -41.28 3.21
N TRP A 255 -7.12 -40.18 2.47
CA TRP A 255 -6.65 -38.88 2.96
C TRP A 255 -7.63 -37.77 2.57
N HIS A 256 -7.93 -36.89 3.52
CA HIS A 256 -8.76 -35.72 3.35
C HIS A 256 -7.94 -34.47 3.66
N GLN A 257 -7.90 -33.55 2.71
CA GLN A 257 -7.40 -32.19 2.95
C GLN A 257 -8.52 -31.37 3.56
N VAL A 258 -8.33 -30.94 4.80
CA VAL A 258 -9.25 -30.04 5.52
C VAL A 258 -8.68 -28.64 5.47
N GLU A 259 -9.50 -27.68 5.06
CA GLU A 259 -9.16 -26.27 5.04
C GLU A 259 -10.21 -25.48 5.81
N TYR A 260 -9.75 -24.59 6.68
CA TYR A 260 -10.62 -23.64 7.35
C TYR A 260 -9.93 -22.30 7.58
N TYR A 261 -10.74 -21.29 7.83
CA TYR A 261 -10.32 -19.92 8.06
C TYR A 261 -10.68 -19.49 9.48
N ARG A 262 -9.77 -18.74 10.10
CA ARG A 262 -10.02 -17.98 11.32
C ARG A 262 -10.01 -16.49 11.00
N TYR A 263 -11.17 -15.88 11.16
CA TYR A 263 -11.40 -14.45 10.93
C TYR A 263 -11.36 -13.71 12.27
N LEU A 264 -10.64 -12.60 12.32
CA LEU A 264 -10.60 -11.67 13.45
C LEU A 264 -10.95 -10.26 12.97
N ARG A 265 -12.02 -9.67 13.52
CA ARG A 265 -12.42 -8.28 13.27
C ARG A 265 -12.25 -7.48 14.55
N PHE A 266 -11.43 -6.44 14.49
CA PHE A 266 -11.19 -5.53 15.61
C PHE A 266 -11.99 -4.24 15.43
N PHE A 267 -12.40 -3.64 16.54
CA PHE A 267 -13.14 -2.38 16.57
C PHE A 267 -12.43 -1.34 17.46
N PRO A 268 -12.54 -0.04 17.15
CA PRO A 268 -11.85 1.03 17.90
C PRO A 268 -12.24 1.15 19.38
N ASP A 269 -13.37 0.57 19.79
CA ASP A 269 -13.83 0.53 21.18
C ASP A 269 -13.18 -0.60 22.01
N GLY A 270 -12.26 -1.36 21.43
CA GLY A 270 -11.60 -2.47 22.11
C GLY A 270 -12.33 -3.80 21.98
N GLN A 271 -13.42 -3.87 21.21
CA GLN A 271 -14.14 -5.11 20.92
C GLN A 271 -13.46 -5.90 19.80
N VAL A 272 -13.64 -7.22 19.83
CA VAL A 272 -13.16 -8.13 18.79
C VAL A 272 -14.19 -9.23 18.53
N MET A 273 -14.35 -9.57 17.26
CA MET A 273 -15.13 -10.73 16.80
C MET A 273 -14.17 -11.78 16.25
N MET A 274 -14.40 -13.04 16.60
CA MET A 274 -13.67 -14.18 16.06
C MET A 274 -14.63 -15.21 15.49
N LEU A 275 -14.37 -15.65 14.26
CA LEU A 275 -15.15 -16.68 13.58
C LEU A 275 -14.20 -17.71 12.96
N THR A 276 -14.44 -18.99 13.25
CA THR A 276 -13.74 -20.10 12.60
C THR A 276 -14.72 -20.83 11.71
N THR A 277 -14.47 -20.87 10.39
CA THR A 277 -15.39 -21.46 9.39
C THR A 277 -14.60 -21.95 8.17
N PRO A 278 -15.03 -23.03 7.48
CA PRO A 278 -14.48 -23.42 6.18
C PRO A 278 -14.96 -22.52 5.03
N GLU A 279 -15.89 -21.59 5.28
CA GLU A 279 -16.40 -20.66 4.25
C GLU A 279 -15.33 -19.69 3.75
N ASP A 280 -15.36 -19.44 2.43
CA ASP A 280 -14.46 -18.52 1.75
C ASP A 280 -14.58 -17.06 2.25
N PRO A 281 -13.49 -16.28 2.22
CA PRO A 281 -13.51 -14.87 2.62
C PRO A 281 -14.57 -14.01 1.93
N LEU A 282 -14.89 -14.25 0.66
CA LEU A 282 -15.86 -13.45 -0.10
C LEU A 282 -17.27 -13.50 0.52
N VAL A 283 -17.64 -14.64 1.09
CA VAL A 283 -18.94 -14.84 1.74
C VAL A 283 -18.89 -14.38 3.20
N THR A 284 -17.76 -14.61 3.89
CA THR A 284 -17.64 -14.42 5.33
C THR A 284 -17.38 -12.96 5.72
N VAL A 285 -16.53 -12.23 4.99
CA VAL A 285 -16.13 -10.86 5.33
C VAL A 285 -17.32 -9.89 5.42
N PRO A 286 -18.32 -9.90 4.50
CA PRO A 286 -19.49 -9.05 4.62
C PRO A 286 -20.30 -9.29 5.91
N ARG A 287 -20.35 -10.55 6.40
CA ARG A 287 -21.06 -10.94 7.62
C ARG A 287 -20.40 -10.42 8.91
N LEU A 288 -19.13 -10.03 8.83
CA LEU A 288 -18.34 -9.50 9.95
C LEU A 288 -18.23 -7.97 9.94
N ARG A 289 -18.87 -7.28 8.99
CA ARG A 289 -18.85 -5.81 8.92
C ARG A 289 -19.57 -5.15 10.10
N SER A 290 -20.70 -5.73 10.52
CA SER A 290 -21.52 -5.21 11.62
C SER A 290 -21.21 -5.93 12.92
N LYS A 291 -21.19 -5.17 14.03
CA LYS A 291 -21.10 -5.71 15.40
C LYS A 291 -22.28 -6.62 15.76
N ASN A 292 -23.42 -6.42 15.13
CA ASN A 292 -24.67 -7.16 15.38
C ASN A 292 -24.85 -8.33 14.39
N SER A 293 -23.77 -9.06 14.10
CA SER A 293 -23.88 -10.23 13.25
C SER A 293 -24.74 -11.30 13.93
N ARG A 294 -25.67 -11.89 13.17
CA ARG A 294 -26.61 -12.93 13.63
C ARG A 294 -26.05 -14.35 13.51
N VAL A 295 -24.75 -14.48 13.24
CA VAL A 295 -24.11 -15.79 13.12
C VAL A 295 -23.73 -16.26 14.52
N ASP A 296 -24.43 -17.30 15.01
CA ASP A 296 -24.29 -17.80 16.39
C ASP A 296 -22.90 -18.36 16.70
N SER A 297 -22.15 -18.78 15.68
CA SER A 297 -20.78 -19.29 15.84
C SER A 297 -19.73 -18.19 16.05
N ILE A 298 -20.10 -16.91 15.97
CA ILE A 298 -19.19 -15.80 16.25
C ILE A 298 -18.94 -15.69 17.74
N MET A 299 -17.66 -15.72 18.11
CA MET A 299 -17.21 -15.39 19.45
C MET A 299 -16.94 -13.90 19.56
N PHE A 300 -17.40 -13.31 20.66
CA PHE A 300 -17.21 -11.89 20.96
C PHE A 300 -16.27 -11.75 22.15
N GLY A 301 -15.50 -10.67 22.14
CA GLY A 301 -14.48 -10.46 23.14
C GLY A 301 -13.98 -9.04 23.19
N HIS A 302 -12.88 -8.89 23.93
CA HIS A 302 -12.13 -7.65 24.02
C HIS A 302 -10.66 -7.90 23.71
N TYR A 303 -10.00 -6.88 23.19
CA TYR A 303 -8.56 -6.91 22.98
C TYR A 303 -7.87 -5.75 23.71
N ARG A 304 -6.59 -5.94 24.01
CA ARG A 304 -5.71 -4.89 24.52
C ARG A 304 -4.36 -4.95 23.81
N LEU A 305 -3.79 -3.77 23.59
CA LEU A 305 -2.45 -3.63 23.07
C LEU A 305 -1.48 -3.49 24.25
N SER A 306 -0.36 -4.19 24.17
CA SER A 306 0.81 -3.95 25.02
C SER A 306 1.98 -3.60 24.12
N GLN A 307 2.69 -2.55 24.50
CA GLN A 307 3.91 -2.13 23.82
C GLN A 307 5.07 -2.58 24.68
N ASP A 308 5.89 -3.45 24.10
CA ASP A 308 7.15 -3.84 24.73
C ASP A 308 8.24 -2.80 24.44
N THR A 309 9.34 -2.87 25.19
CA THR A 309 10.49 -1.97 25.01
C THR A 309 11.11 -2.07 23.62
N ASP A 310 10.94 -3.20 22.95
CA ASP A 310 11.59 -3.53 21.67
C ASP A 310 10.78 -3.08 20.44
N ASN A 311 9.90 -2.08 20.61
CA ASN A 311 8.99 -1.57 19.58
C ASN A 311 8.00 -2.63 19.03
N GLN A 312 7.91 -3.79 19.69
CA GLN A 312 6.94 -4.83 19.37
C GLN A 312 5.58 -4.51 19.99
N THR A 313 4.55 -4.52 19.16
CA THR A 313 3.16 -4.37 19.61
C THR A 313 2.53 -5.75 19.76
N LYS A 314 2.28 -6.17 21.01
CA LYS A 314 1.58 -7.43 21.34
C LYS A 314 0.08 -7.16 21.45
N VAL A 315 -0.73 -7.97 20.79
CA VAL A 315 -2.20 -7.89 20.84
C VAL A 315 -2.72 -9.05 21.68
N TYR A 316 -3.28 -8.75 22.84
CA TYR A 316 -3.93 -9.75 23.69
C TYR A 316 -5.42 -9.76 23.37
N VAL A 317 -5.95 -10.93 23.02
CA VAL A 317 -7.34 -11.12 22.61
C VAL A 317 -7.99 -12.11 23.57
N VAL A 318 -9.08 -11.70 24.22
CA VAL A 318 -9.90 -12.56 25.07
C VAL A 318 -11.29 -12.63 24.47
N VAL A 319 -11.68 -13.82 24.02
CA VAL A 319 -12.96 -14.07 23.35
C VAL A 319 -13.75 -15.15 24.07
N SER A 320 -15.07 -15.02 24.07
CA SER A 320 -16.00 -15.97 24.66
C SER A 320 -17.17 -16.21 23.71
N LYS A 321 -17.76 -17.40 23.78
CA LYS A 321 -19.06 -17.64 23.13
C LYS A 321 -20.12 -16.80 23.82
N ARG A 322 -21.08 -16.25 23.06
CA ARG A 322 -22.29 -15.68 23.67
C ARG A 322 -22.89 -16.76 24.58
N LYS A 323 -23.15 -16.41 25.84
CA LYS A 323 -24.07 -17.21 26.65
C LYS A 323 -25.42 -17.15 25.93
N GLU A 324 -25.98 -18.30 25.60
CA GLU A 324 -27.41 -18.37 25.34
C GLU A 324 -28.09 -17.76 26.56
N GLU A 325 -28.81 -16.64 26.38
CA GLU A 325 -29.77 -16.22 27.38
C GLU A 325 -30.81 -17.32 27.43
N VAL A 326 -30.66 -18.23 28.39
CA VAL A 326 -31.72 -19.16 28.77
C VAL A 326 -32.89 -18.27 29.14
N GLY A 327 -33.90 -18.24 28.27
CA GLY A 327 -35.10 -17.45 28.47
C GLY A 327 -35.72 -17.79 29.82
N PHE A 328 -35.61 -16.87 30.77
CA PHE A 328 -36.53 -16.81 31.89
C PHE A 328 -37.66 -15.87 31.48
N GLU A 329 -38.62 -16.41 30.73
CA GLU A 329 -40.00 -15.96 30.85
C GLU A 329 -40.45 -16.33 32.27
N GLY A 330 -40.65 -15.31 33.10
CA GLY A 330 -41.04 -15.49 34.49
C GLY A 330 -41.28 -14.15 35.13
N ILE A 331 -42.34 -13.46 34.71
CA ILE A 331 -42.95 -12.38 35.47
C ILE A 331 -43.37 -12.98 36.81
N CYS A 332 -42.61 -12.68 37.87
CA CYS A 332 -43.05 -12.84 39.25
C CYS A 332 -43.08 -11.46 39.91
N LEU A 333 -44.23 -10.79 39.76
CA LEU A 333 -44.64 -9.69 40.63
C LEU A 333 -44.85 -10.25 42.05
N LEU A 334 -43.90 -10.02 42.94
CA LEU A 334 -44.13 -10.14 44.38
C LEU A 334 -44.51 -8.76 44.91
N THR A 335 -45.82 -8.54 45.02
CA THR A 335 -46.38 -7.51 45.90
C THR A 335 -46.61 -8.16 47.27
N THR A 336 -45.86 -7.73 48.28
CA THR A 336 -46.17 -8.04 49.68
C THR A 336 -46.96 -6.87 50.25
N GLY A 337 -48.28 -6.91 50.05
CA GLY A 337 -49.22 -6.15 50.85
C GLY A 337 -49.34 -6.80 52.22
N THR A 338 -49.18 -5.99 53.26
CA THR A 338 -49.51 -6.34 54.64
C THR A 338 -51.03 -6.51 54.79
N PRO A 339 -51.48 -7.53 55.52
CA PRO A 339 -52.73 -7.43 56.24
C PRO A 339 -52.50 -7.61 57.75
N LYS A 340 -53.18 -6.73 58.49
CA LYS A 340 -53.40 -6.60 59.94
C LYS A 340 -52.99 -7.74 60.85
#